data_AF-A0A947G5T2-F1
#
_entry.id   AF-A0A947G5T2-F1
#
_cell.length_a   1.000
_cell.length_b   1.000
_cell.length_c   1.000
_cell.angle_alpha   90.00
_cell.angle_beta   90.00
_cell.angle_gamma   90.00
#
_symmetry.space_group_name_H-M   'P 1'
#
loop_
_entity.id
_entity.type
_entity.pdbx_description
1 polymer ?
#
loop_
_entity_poly.entity_id
_entity_poly.type
_entity_poly.pdbx_seq_one_letter_code
_entity_poly.pdbx_strand_id
1 'polypeptide(L)'
;LLHGAMPNAMILCWMPGRKRIYAGGYDWLEIPSPVRAIEAYEEAMRWAAPQLNSRVIALSANTYDQSEEEARRLVEEAGRATGLPSTDPVRFGAEPLAEAVEEARRAAD
;
A
#
# COMPACT_ATOMS: atom_id res chain seq x y z
N LEU A 1 -13.61 8.92 -0.78
CA LEU A 1 -12.96 8.03 -1.78
C LEU A 1 -13.36 6.58 -1.54
N LEU A 2 -12.98 5.93 -0.44
CA LEU A 2 -13.30 4.51 -0.19
C LEU A 2 -14.80 4.18 -0.30
N HIS A 3 -15.67 4.90 0.42
CA HIS A 3 -17.12 4.70 0.36
C HIS A 3 -17.75 4.98 -1.02
N GLY A 4 -17.07 5.76 -1.87
CA GLY A 4 -17.55 6.09 -3.21
C GLY A 4 -17.05 5.11 -4.28
N ALA A 5 -15.81 4.63 -4.12
CA ALA A 5 -15.19 3.68 -5.03
C ALA A 5 -15.56 2.23 -4.73
N MET A 6 -15.91 1.92 -3.46
CA MET A 6 -16.28 0.59 -2.98
C MET A 6 -15.31 -0.51 -3.47
N PRO A 7 -13.99 -0.37 -3.24
CA PRO A 7 -13.00 -1.27 -3.83
C PRO A 7 -13.13 -2.69 -3.27
N ASN A 8 -13.07 -3.71 -4.12
CA ASN A 8 -12.93 -5.12 -3.70
C ASN A 8 -11.55 -5.41 -3.10
N ALA A 9 -10.51 -4.70 -3.57
CA ALA A 9 -9.15 -4.82 -3.07
C ALA A 9 -8.41 -3.48 -3.21
N MET A 10 -7.35 -3.29 -2.43
CA MET A 10 -6.59 -2.04 -2.36
C MET A 10 -5.09 -2.30 -2.50
N ILE A 11 -4.35 -1.37 -3.12
CA ILE A 11 -2.89 -1.34 -3.10
C ILE A 11 -2.47 -0.16 -2.23
N LEU A 12 -1.62 -0.39 -1.23
CA LEU A 12 -1.10 0.70 -0.41
C LEU A 12 0.09 1.36 -1.11
N CYS A 13 -0.05 2.63 -1.47
CA CYS A 13 1.05 3.44 -1.96
C CYS A 13 1.77 4.14 -0.80
N TRP A 14 3.10 4.08 -0.74
CA TRP A 14 3.88 4.84 0.24
C TRP A 14 5.26 5.25 -0.29
N MET A 15 5.92 6.16 0.43
CA MET A 15 7.29 6.57 0.16
C MET A 15 8.15 6.39 1.41
N PRO A 16 9.10 5.44 1.45
CA PRO A 16 9.86 5.11 2.66
C PRO A 16 10.59 6.29 3.32
N GLY A 17 11.15 7.19 2.50
CA GLY A 17 11.88 8.38 2.95
C GLY A 17 10.98 9.45 3.55
N ARG A 18 9.66 9.41 3.31
CA ARG A 18 8.73 10.44 3.78
C ARG A 18 8.18 10.07 5.16
N LYS A 19 8.56 10.85 6.17
CA LYS A 19 8.13 10.63 7.57
C LYS A 19 6.92 11.46 7.99
N ARG A 20 6.61 12.54 7.27
CA ARG A 20 5.54 13.50 7.58
C ARG A 20 4.77 13.89 6.33
N ILE A 21 3.53 14.31 6.49
CA ILE A 21 2.71 14.80 5.38
C ILE A 21 3.38 16.03 4.75
N TYR A 22 3.48 16.01 3.42
CA TYR A 22 4.12 17.09 2.67
C TYR A 22 3.18 18.29 2.51
N ALA A 23 3.72 19.49 2.74
CA ALA A 23 3.10 20.79 2.47
C ALA A 23 1.81 21.14 3.25
N GLY A 24 1.48 22.43 3.28
CA GLY A 24 0.19 22.94 3.79
C GLY A 24 0.09 23.19 5.31
N GLY A 25 1.21 23.18 6.05
CA GLY A 25 1.20 23.40 7.50
C GLY A 25 0.86 22.16 8.35
N TYR A 26 0.94 20.97 7.75
CA TYR A 26 0.65 19.68 8.39
C TYR A 26 1.90 18.82 8.62
N ASP A 27 3.08 19.43 8.61
CA ASP A 27 4.36 18.76 8.85
C ASP A 27 4.48 18.19 10.27
N TRP A 28 3.64 18.60 11.20
CA TRP A 28 3.49 17.98 12.51
C TRP A 28 2.87 16.58 12.45
N LEU A 29 2.21 16.19 11.36
CA LEU A 29 1.54 14.91 11.24
C LEU A 29 2.50 13.83 10.69
N GLU A 30 2.83 12.88 11.55
CA GLU A 30 3.64 11.73 11.18
C GLU A 30 2.88 10.73 10.31
N ILE A 31 3.55 10.21 9.29
CA ILE A 31 3.01 9.15 8.44
C ILE A 31 3.13 7.83 9.20
N PRO A 32 2.03 7.07 9.37
CA PRO A 32 2.06 5.79 10.06
C PRO A 32 2.93 4.77 9.32
N SER A 33 3.34 3.71 10.03
CA SER A 33 3.95 2.55 9.37
C SER A 33 2.98 1.94 8.35
N PRO A 34 3.49 1.24 7.32
CA PRO A 34 2.63 0.55 6.36
C PRO A 34 1.62 -0.41 7.02
N VAL A 35 2.06 -1.16 8.03
CA VAL A 35 1.18 -2.05 8.82
C VAL A 35 0.00 -1.28 9.43
N ARG A 36 0.29 -0.15 10.08
CA ARG A 36 -0.75 0.66 10.71
C ARG A 36 -1.68 1.31 9.68
N ALA A 37 -1.16 1.73 8.53
CA ALA A 37 -1.95 2.26 7.44
C ALA A 37 -2.92 1.20 6.88
N ILE A 38 -2.45 -0.04 6.65
CA ILE A 38 -3.26 -1.17 6.20
C ILE A 38 -4.45 -1.39 7.16
N GLU A 39 -4.17 -1.52 8.45
CA GLU A 39 -5.22 -1.71 9.47
C GLU A 39 -6.30 -0.64 9.39
N ALA A 40 -5.90 0.64 9.26
CA ALA A 40 -6.82 1.75 9.20
C ALA A 40 -7.68 1.75 7.93
N TYR A 41 -7.10 1.44 6.77
CA TYR A 41 -7.84 1.34 5.51
C TYR A 41 -8.82 0.18 5.51
N GLU A 42 -8.41 -0.98 6.00
CA GLU A 42 -9.29 -2.15 6.10
C GLU A 42 -10.39 -1.95 7.14
N GLU A 43 -10.11 -1.28 8.26
CA GLU A 43 -11.15 -0.90 9.24
C GLU A 43 -12.20 0.02 8.62
N ALA A 44 -11.76 1.02 7.85
CA ALA A 44 -12.68 1.90 7.14
C ALA A 44 -13.59 1.11 6.17
N MET A 45 -13.05 0.09 5.50
CA MET A 45 -13.83 -0.78 4.61
C MET A 45 -14.74 -1.75 5.36
N ARG A 46 -14.34 -2.25 6.55
CA ARG A 46 -15.23 -3.03 7.42
C ARG A 46 -16.46 -2.25 7.83
N TRP A 47 -16.32 -0.94 8.11
CA TRP A 47 -17.44 -0.06 8.38
C TRP A 47 -18.26 0.26 7.12
N ALA A 48 -17.61 0.64 6.02
CA ALA A 48 -18.29 1.11 4.82
C ALA A 48 -18.94 0.01 3.99
N ALA A 49 -18.36 -1.19 3.96
CA ALA A 49 -18.76 -2.30 3.10
C ALA A 49 -18.38 -3.67 3.71
N PRO A 50 -18.94 -4.05 4.88
CA PRO A 50 -18.58 -5.28 5.58
C PRO A 50 -18.72 -6.55 4.72
N GLN A 51 -19.60 -6.52 3.72
CA GLN A 51 -19.84 -7.62 2.79
C GLN A 51 -18.73 -7.85 1.74
N LEU A 52 -17.88 -6.85 1.46
CA LEU A 52 -16.87 -6.93 0.40
C LEU A 52 -15.54 -7.55 0.84
N ASN A 53 -15.33 -7.79 2.15
CA ASN A 53 -14.04 -8.22 2.73
C ASN A 53 -12.83 -7.54 2.07
N SER A 54 -12.90 -6.23 1.86
CA SER A 54 -11.89 -5.47 1.11
C SER A 54 -10.57 -5.38 1.89
N ARG A 55 -9.49 -5.86 1.29
CA ARG A 55 -8.15 -5.93 1.90
C ARG A 55 -7.12 -5.12 1.12
N VAL A 56 -6.07 -4.71 1.81
CA VAL A 56 -4.84 -4.31 1.12
C VAL A 56 -4.12 -5.57 0.68
N ILE A 57 -3.90 -5.70 -0.62
CA ILE A 57 -3.37 -6.92 -1.24
C ILE A 57 -1.91 -6.80 -1.67
N ALA A 58 -1.39 -5.58 -1.78
CA ALA A 58 0.00 -5.33 -2.16
C ALA A 58 0.44 -3.90 -1.79
N LEU A 59 1.75 -3.68 -1.90
CA LEU A 59 2.46 -2.48 -1.53
C LEU A 59 3.16 -1.89 -2.76
N SER A 60 2.82 -0.64 -3.10
CA SER A 60 3.48 0.17 -4.14
C SER A 60 4.39 1.23 -3.52
N ALA A 61 5.70 1.02 -3.59
CA ALA A 61 6.69 1.97 -3.08
C ALA A 61 7.01 3.03 -4.13
N ASN A 62 7.19 4.27 -3.68
CA ASN A 62 7.93 5.28 -4.43
C ASN A 62 9.32 5.44 -3.79
N THR A 63 10.35 4.96 -4.47
CA THR A 63 11.74 4.97 -4.01
C THR A 63 12.61 5.99 -4.76
N TYR A 64 11.99 7.02 -5.38
CA TYR A 64 12.70 7.94 -6.29
C TYR A 64 13.93 8.61 -5.64
N ASP A 65 13.89 8.87 -4.34
CA ASP A 65 14.93 9.53 -3.57
C ASP A 65 15.97 8.58 -2.96
N GLN A 66 15.83 7.27 -3.21
CA GLN A 66 16.71 6.22 -2.69
C GLN A 66 17.70 5.76 -3.77
N SER A 67 18.87 5.27 -3.34
CA SER A 67 19.74 4.49 -4.22
C SER A 67 19.05 3.17 -4.62
N GLU A 68 19.54 2.49 -5.65
CA GLU A 68 18.94 1.24 -6.10
C GLU A 68 19.02 0.14 -5.02
N GLU A 69 20.16 0.03 -4.33
CA GLU A 69 20.35 -0.93 -3.22
C GLU A 69 19.40 -0.63 -2.06
N GLU A 70 19.30 0.63 -1.65
CA GLU A 70 18.41 1.07 -0.58
C GLU A 70 16.95 0.83 -0.94
N ALA A 71 16.56 1.13 -2.18
CA ALA A 71 15.21 0.90 -2.69
C ALA A 71 14.83 -0.58 -2.63
N ARG A 72 15.71 -1.50 -3.06
CA ARG A 72 15.45 -2.94 -2.96
C ARG A 72 15.27 -3.37 -1.50
N ARG A 73 16.16 -2.91 -0.61
CA ARG A 73 16.09 -3.24 0.82
C ARG A 73 14.78 -2.80 1.45
N LEU A 74 14.36 -1.56 1.20
CA LEU A 74 13.14 -0.98 1.77
C LEU A 74 11.87 -1.65 1.25
N VAL A 75 11.84 -1.98 -0.05
CA VAL A 75 10.73 -2.73 -0.66
C VAL A 75 10.60 -4.12 -0.04
N GLU A 76 11.72 -4.83 0.11
CA GLU A 76 11.77 -6.17 0.70
C GLU A 76 11.39 -6.15 2.19
N GLU A 77 11.89 -5.17 2.94
CA GLU A 77 11.54 -4.98 4.36
C GLU A 77 10.04 -4.72 4.53
N ALA A 78 9.44 -3.87 3.69
CA ALA A 78 8.01 -3.61 3.73
C ALA A 78 7.19 -4.87 3.41
N GLY A 79 7.63 -5.66 2.42
CA GLY A 79 7.01 -6.95 2.09
C GLY A 79 7.07 -7.93 3.26
N ARG A 80 8.24 -8.08 3.89
CA ARG A 80 8.40 -8.92 5.10
C ARG A 80 7.56 -8.44 6.28
N ALA A 81 7.52 -7.14 6.53
CA ALA A 81 6.81 -6.57 7.67
C ALA A 81 5.28 -6.72 7.55
N THR A 82 4.76 -6.75 6.32
CA THR A 82 3.32 -6.82 6.05
C THR A 82 2.85 -8.22 5.63
N GLY A 83 3.77 -9.08 5.18
CA GLY A 83 3.43 -10.36 4.57
C GLY A 83 2.79 -10.24 3.18
N LEU A 84 2.91 -9.07 2.54
CA LEU A 84 2.28 -8.79 1.25
C LEU A 84 3.32 -8.57 0.14
N PRO A 85 2.95 -8.82 -1.14
CA PRO A 85 3.75 -8.41 -2.29
C PRO A 85 4.07 -6.92 -2.25
N SER A 86 5.30 -6.58 -2.57
CA SER A 86 5.82 -5.21 -2.47
C SER A 86 6.79 -4.95 -3.62
N THR A 87 6.62 -3.83 -4.32
CA THR A 87 7.53 -3.38 -5.38
C THR A 87 7.52 -1.86 -5.52
N ASP A 88 8.54 -1.30 -6.15
CA ASP A 88 8.44 0.02 -6.77
C ASP A 88 8.06 -0.21 -8.25
N PRO A 89 6.81 0.05 -8.66
CA PRO A 89 6.36 -0.28 -10.01
C PRO A 89 7.05 0.55 -11.09
N VAL A 90 7.61 1.72 -10.74
CA VAL A 90 8.32 2.59 -11.68
C VAL A 90 9.76 2.11 -11.85
N ARG A 91 10.40 1.69 -10.75
CA ARG A 91 11.82 1.30 -10.77
C ARG A 91 12.04 -0.18 -11.09
N PHE A 92 11.20 -1.08 -10.57
CA PHE A 92 11.38 -2.53 -10.64
C PHE A 92 10.28 -3.26 -11.42
N GLY A 93 9.26 -2.54 -11.88
CA GLY A 93 8.13 -3.10 -12.61
C GLY A 93 6.96 -3.47 -11.70
N ALA A 94 5.77 -3.50 -12.32
CA ALA A 94 4.49 -3.64 -11.62
C ALA A 94 3.97 -5.08 -11.51
N GLU A 95 4.72 -6.07 -11.99
CA GLU A 95 4.29 -7.47 -12.06
C GLU A 95 3.77 -8.02 -10.72
N PRO A 96 4.46 -7.84 -9.57
CA PRO A 96 3.93 -8.31 -8.28
C PRO A 96 2.60 -7.69 -7.88
N LEU A 97 2.31 -6.45 -8.32
CA LEU A 97 1.04 -5.78 -8.03
C LEU A 97 -0.08 -6.29 -8.94
N ALA A 98 0.25 -6.51 -10.22
CA ALA A 98 -0.71 -7.02 -11.20
C ALA A 98 -1.13 -8.45 -10.86
N GLU A 99 -0.20 -9.31 -10.45
CA GLU A 99 -0.49 -10.67 -10.00
C GLU A 99 -1.43 -10.66 -8.78
N ALA A 100 -1.14 -9.83 -7.78
CA ALA A 100 -2.00 -9.70 -6.60
C ALA A 100 -3.43 -9.25 -6.96
N VAL A 101 -3.59 -8.35 -7.95
CA VAL A 101 -4.91 -7.91 -8.43
C VAL A 101 -5.65 -9.05 -9.13
N GLU A 102 -4.98 -9.81 -10.00
CA GLU A 102 -5.60 -10.96 -10.67
C GLU A 102 -5.98 -12.08 -9.69
N GLU A 103 -5.17 -12.31 -8.66
CA GLU A 103 -5.50 -13.24 -7.57
C GLU A 103 -6.73 -12.79 -6.79
N ALA A 104 -6.78 -11.51 -6.39
CA ALA A 104 -7.93 -10.95 -5.68
C ALA A 104 -9.21 -11.01 -6.54
N ARG A 105 -9.10 -10.76 -7.85
CA ARG A 105 -10.22 -10.87 -8.79
C ARG A 105 -10.76 -12.31 -8.84
N ARG A 106 -9.87 -13.30 -9.00
CA ARG A 106 -10.26 -14.73 -9.03
C ARG A 106 -10.90 -15.20 -7.73
N ALA A 107 -10.50 -14.65 -6.58
CA ALA A 107 -11.07 -15.01 -5.28
C ALA A 107 -12.47 -14.41 -5.03
N ALA A 108 -12.89 -13.44 -5.84
CA ALA A 108 -14.19 -12.77 -5.73
C ALA A 108 -15.26 -13.34 -6.69
N ASP A 109 -14.85 -14.14 -7.68
CA ASP A 109 -15.72 -14.89 -8.60
C ASP A 109 -16.24 -16.19 -7.95
#